data_AF-A0AAV8X6E4-F1
#
_entry.id   AF-A0AAV8X6E4-F1
#
_cell.length_a   1.000
_cell.length_b   1.000
_cell.length_c   1.000
_cell.angle_alpha   90.00
_cell.angle_beta   90.00
_cell.angle_gamma   90.00
#
_symmetry.space_group_name_H-M   'P 1'
#
loop_
_entity.id
_entity.type
_entity.pdbx_description
1 polymer ?
#
loop_
_entity_poly.entity_id
_entity_poly.type
_entity_poly.pdbx_seq_one_letter_code
_entity_poly.pdbx_strand_id
1 'polypeptide(L)'
;MSLEFDPACSTVQPEDSLQLYIPAVDYLSNKMYGNYLEDSDSPPLPYWPVLNRFSGSLQWPVNSVILPGNEVIFSLETASDYLKNERLSAYGFKCLVVGYEWPPEGNSNLNTGLKNLEAELAFLGGMCAASLMKKDLLLPST
;
A
#
# COMPACT_ATOMS: atom_id res chain seq x y z
N MET A 1 -4.79 1.19 7.76
CA MET A 1 -3.80 0.10 7.90
C MET A 1 -2.47 0.56 7.33
N SER A 2 -1.32 0.07 7.82
CA SER A 2 0.00 0.35 7.22
C SER A 2 0.70 -0.92 6.77
N LEU A 3 1.49 -0.79 5.70
CA LEU A 3 2.28 -1.85 5.09
C LEU A 3 3.74 -1.40 4.98
N GLU A 4 4.67 -2.29 5.28
CA GLU A 4 6.10 -2.06 5.06
C GLU A 4 6.73 -3.29 4.42
N PHE A 5 7.31 -3.15 3.24
CA PHE A 5 7.98 -4.25 2.53
C PHE A 5 9.43 -4.38 3.00
N ASP A 6 9.88 -5.62 3.14
CA ASP A 6 11.29 -5.92 3.42
C ASP A 6 12.15 -5.47 2.23
N PRO A 7 13.28 -4.76 2.43
CA PRO A 7 14.16 -4.36 1.32
C PRO A 7 14.70 -5.52 0.47
N ALA A 8 14.66 -6.76 1.00
CA ALA A 8 15.03 -7.96 0.27
C ALA A 8 13.92 -8.51 -0.65
N CYS A 9 12.75 -7.87 -0.71
CA CYS A 9 11.67 -8.28 -1.62
C CYS A 9 12.15 -8.24 -3.07
N SER A 10 11.95 -9.35 -3.78
CA SER A 10 12.27 -9.47 -5.19
C SER A 10 11.57 -10.68 -5.76
N THR A 11 11.15 -10.60 -7.01
CA THR A 11 10.79 -11.79 -7.79
C THR A 11 11.97 -12.24 -8.66
N VAL A 12 11.94 -13.49 -9.14
CA VAL A 12 13.03 -14.09 -9.92
C VAL A 12 12.81 -13.90 -11.41
N GLN A 13 11.59 -14.12 -11.90
CA GLN A 13 11.24 -13.99 -13.30
C GLN A 13 10.47 -12.69 -13.58
N PRO A 14 10.62 -12.10 -14.77
CA PRO A 14 9.89 -10.87 -15.12
C PRO A 14 8.37 -11.08 -15.20
N GLU A 15 7.91 -12.32 -15.39
CA GLU A 15 6.49 -12.68 -15.37
C GLU A 15 5.93 -12.77 -13.94
N ASP A 16 6.79 -12.94 -12.93
CA ASP A 16 6.37 -12.96 -11.54
C ASP A 16 5.99 -11.55 -11.13
N SER A 17 4.79 -11.39 -10.56
CA SER A 17 4.32 -10.08 -10.14
C SER A 17 3.38 -10.10 -8.94
N LEU A 18 3.47 -9.05 -8.13
CA LEU A 18 2.59 -8.82 -6.99
C LEU A 18 1.72 -7.60 -7.25
N GLN A 19 0.40 -7.74 -7.10
CA GLN A 19 -0.57 -6.64 -7.13
C GLN A 19 -1.37 -6.64 -5.83
N LEU A 20 -1.54 -5.46 -5.24
CA LEU A 20 -2.35 -5.28 -4.03
C LEU A 20 -3.72 -4.75 -4.39
N TYR A 21 -4.72 -5.12 -3.60
CA TYR A 21 -6.09 -4.64 -3.74
C TYR A 21 -6.73 -4.32 -2.39
N ILE A 22 -7.66 -3.36 -2.37
CA ILE A 22 -8.51 -3.05 -1.21
C ILE A 22 -9.99 -3.14 -1.58
N PRO A 23 -10.90 -3.40 -0.63
CA PRO A 23 -12.33 -3.42 -0.91
C PRO A 23 -12.85 -2.07 -1.42
N ALA A 24 -13.73 -2.12 -2.42
CA ALA A 24 -14.46 -0.96 -2.96
C ALA A 24 -15.77 -0.73 -2.19
N VAL A 25 -15.69 -0.54 -0.86
CA VAL A 25 -16.83 -0.57 0.08
C VAL A 25 -17.90 0.52 -0.20
N ASP A 26 -17.59 1.55 -0.99
CA ASP A 26 -18.51 2.66 -1.30
C ASP A 26 -19.60 2.35 -2.34
N TYR A 27 -19.66 1.14 -2.92
CA TYR A 27 -20.61 0.83 -4.01
C TYR A 27 -21.91 0.11 -3.62
N LEU A 28 -22.08 -0.38 -2.38
CA LEU A 28 -23.34 -1.03 -1.99
C LEU A 28 -24.47 -0.05 -1.66
N SER A 29 -24.18 1.26 -1.52
CA SER A 29 -25.22 2.29 -1.36
C SER A 29 -25.65 2.96 -2.66
N ASN A 30 -25.02 2.66 -3.81
CA ASN A 30 -25.38 3.30 -5.07
C ASN A 30 -25.19 2.37 -6.28
N LYS A 31 -26.33 1.94 -6.86
CA LYS A 31 -26.49 1.43 -8.25
C LYS A 31 -25.87 0.05 -8.54
N MET A 32 -26.66 -1.03 -8.63
CA MET A 32 -27.40 -1.42 -9.85
C MET A 32 -26.80 -0.85 -11.15
N TYR A 33 -26.46 -1.72 -12.10
CA TYR A 33 -25.99 -1.48 -13.48
C TYR A 33 -24.47 -1.43 -13.69
N GLY A 34 -23.96 -2.53 -14.25
CA GLY A 34 -22.70 -2.56 -14.96
C GLY A 34 -22.26 -3.97 -15.34
N ASN A 35 -22.78 -4.53 -16.45
CA ASN A 35 -22.14 -5.66 -17.12
C ASN A 35 -20.76 -5.19 -17.57
N TYR A 36 -19.70 -5.56 -16.87
CA TYR A 36 -18.33 -5.26 -17.27
C TYR A 36 -17.48 -6.52 -17.19
N LEU A 37 -16.63 -6.65 -18.20
CA LEU A 37 -15.97 -7.88 -18.65
C LEU A 37 -15.13 -8.49 -17.53
N GLU A 38 -15.39 -9.76 -17.24
CA GLU A 38 -14.55 -10.60 -16.38
C GLU A 38 -13.20 -10.81 -17.10
N ASP A 39 -12.16 -10.14 -16.62
CA ASP A 39 -10.78 -10.53 -16.89
C ASP A 39 -10.40 -11.58 -15.84
N SER A 40 -10.09 -12.81 -16.28
CA SER A 40 -10.07 -14.02 -15.42
C SER A 40 -9.01 -13.99 -14.31
N ASP A 41 -8.05 -13.05 -14.40
CA ASP A 41 -6.92 -12.93 -13.48
C ASP A 41 -7.07 -11.76 -12.49
N SER A 42 -8.19 -11.04 -12.53
CA SER A 42 -8.50 -9.98 -11.56
C SER A 42 -9.24 -10.54 -10.34
N PRO A 43 -8.98 -10.07 -9.11
CA PRO A 43 -9.75 -10.49 -7.94
C PRO A 43 -11.23 -10.15 -8.17
N PRO A 44 -12.16 -11.02 -7.73
CA PRO A 44 -13.58 -10.85 -7.99
C PRO A 44 -14.03 -9.50 -7.43
N LEU A 45 -14.63 -8.65 -8.26
CA LEU A 45 -15.23 -7.38 -7.83
C LEU A 45 -16.06 -7.61 -6.55
N PRO A 46 -15.90 -6.77 -5.51
CA PRO A 46 -15.60 -5.34 -5.60
C PRO A 46 -14.25 -4.96 -4.93
N TYR A 47 -13.13 -5.06 -5.65
CA TYR A 47 -11.83 -4.57 -5.17
C TYR A 47 -11.17 -3.62 -6.15
N TRP A 48 -10.41 -2.65 -5.64
CA TRP A 48 -9.60 -1.73 -6.45
C TRP A 48 -8.11 -2.02 -6.29
N PRO A 49 -7.33 -2.03 -7.39
CA PRO A 49 -5.89 -2.15 -7.30
C PRO A 49 -5.31 -0.94 -6.58
N VAL A 50 -4.38 -1.19 -5.67
CA VAL A 50 -3.60 -0.16 -4.98
C VAL A 50 -2.13 -0.36 -5.29
N LEU A 51 -1.41 0.74 -5.46
CA LEU A 51 -0.02 0.77 -5.92
C LEU A 51 0.16 0.15 -7.32
N ASN A 52 1.34 0.38 -7.88
CA ASN A 52 1.73 -0.29 -9.12
C ASN A 52 2.04 -1.77 -8.83
N ARG A 53 1.86 -2.61 -9.84
CA ARG A 53 2.31 -4.00 -9.83
C ARG A 53 3.83 -4.06 -9.60
N PHE A 54 4.29 -4.94 -8.73
CA PHE A 54 5.71 -5.11 -8.40
C PHE A 54 6.29 -6.34 -9.10
N SER A 55 7.46 -6.18 -9.72
CA SER A 55 8.23 -7.28 -10.32
C SER A 55 9.74 -6.99 -10.25
N GLY A 56 10.57 -8.03 -10.25
CA GLY A 56 12.01 -7.95 -10.09
C GLY A 56 12.39 -7.38 -8.73
N SER A 57 13.49 -6.62 -8.65
CA SER A 57 14.04 -6.07 -7.40
C SER A 57 13.94 -4.55 -7.26
N LEU A 58 13.60 -3.81 -8.31
CA LEU A 58 13.72 -2.34 -8.34
C LEU A 58 12.44 -1.58 -7.99
N GLN A 59 11.28 -2.23 -8.04
CA GLN A 59 9.98 -1.55 -8.03
C GLN A 59 9.28 -1.60 -6.66
N TRP A 60 9.92 -2.20 -5.66
CA TRP A 60 9.35 -2.37 -4.33
C TRP A 60 9.35 -1.06 -3.54
N PRO A 61 8.26 -0.74 -2.81
CA PRO A 61 8.22 0.45 -1.96
C PRO A 61 9.24 0.36 -0.82
N VAL A 62 10.09 1.38 -0.69
CA VAL A 62 11.06 1.49 0.42
C VAL A 62 10.48 2.13 1.68
N ASN A 63 9.39 2.89 1.52
CA ASN A 63 8.71 3.58 2.62
C ASN A 63 7.45 2.81 3.01
N SER A 64 7.02 2.99 4.26
CA SER A 64 5.72 2.48 4.71
C SER A 64 4.59 3.10 3.89
N VAL A 65 3.64 2.25 3.47
CA VAL A 65 2.45 2.64 2.72
C VAL A 65 1.25 2.60 3.65
N ILE A 66 0.45 3.67 3.65
CA ILE A 66 -0.83 3.71 4.36
C ILE A 66 -1.95 3.34 3.39
N LEU A 67 -2.69 2.28 3.70
CA LEU A 67 -3.88 1.88 2.95
C LEU A 67 -5.16 2.19 3.75
N PRO A 68 -6.22 2.69 3.06
CA PRO A 68 -7.53 2.87 3.67
C PRO A 68 -8.22 1.51 3.89
N GLY A 69 -9.16 1.48 4.82
CA GLY A 69 -9.88 0.26 5.20
C GLY A 69 -9.08 -0.66 6.14
N ASN A 70 -9.68 -1.81 6.39
CA ASN A 70 -9.23 -2.84 7.33
C ASN A 70 -8.88 -4.17 6.63
N GLU A 71 -8.86 -4.18 5.30
CA GLU A 71 -8.63 -5.37 4.50
C GLU A 71 -7.73 -5.02 3.31
N VAL A 72 -6.81 -5.93 2.99
CA VAL A 72 -5.95 -5.88 1.81
C VAL A 72 -5.78 -7.29 1.27
N ILE A 73 -5.85 -7.41 -0.06
CA ILE A 73 -5.57 -8.64 -0.78
C ILE A 73 -4.21 -8.50 -1.46
N PHE A 74 -3.38 -9.53 -1.30
CA PHE A 74 -2.12 -9.69 -2.02
C PHE A 74 -2.34 -10.74 -3.13
N SER A 75 -2.28 -10.31 -4.39
CA SER A 75 -2.33 -11.22 -5.55
C SER A 75 -0.92 -11.41 -6.09
N LEU A 76 -0.33 -12.57 -5.81
CA LEU A 76 0.97 -12.97 -6.34
C LEU A 76 0.76 -13.90 -7.53
N GLU A 77 1.12 -13.42 -8.71
CA GLU A 77 1.20 -14.21 -9.94
C GLU A 77 2.64 -14.70 -10.10
N THR A 78 2.81 -16.00 -10.34
CA THR A 78 4.12 -16.64 -10.55
C THR A 78 4.16 -17.32 -11.91
N ALA A 79 5.32 -17.31 -12.57
CA ALA A 79 5.56 -18.11 -13.75
C ALA A 79 5.36 -19.61 -13.47
N SER A 80 4.84 -20.34 -14.45
CA SER A 80 4.66 -21.80 -14.34
C SER A 80 5.99 -22.56 -14.49
N ASP A 81 6.90 -22.05 -15.30
CA ASP A 81 8.16 -22.70 -15.68
C ASP A 81 9.38 -21.88 -15.25
N TYR A 82 9.87 -22.16 -14.04
CA TYR A 82 11.10 -21.57 -13.54
C TYR A 82 12.32 -22.17 -14.23
N LEU A 83 13.18 -21.30 -14.77
CA LEU A 83 14.53 -21.68 -15.18
C LEU A 83 15.27 -22.20 -13.94
N LYS A 84 15.68 -23.47 -13.97
CA LYS A 84 16.44 -24.10 -12.87
C LYS A 84 17.79 -23.40 -12.71
N ASN A 85 17.85 -22.41 -11.84
CA ASN A 85 19.05 -21.67 -11.53
C ASN A 85 19.20 -21.57 -10.01
N GLU A 86 19.99 -22.48 -9.42
CA GLU A 86 20.18 -22.61 -7.97
C GLU A 86 20.73 -21.33 -7.29
N ARG A 87 21.20 -20.34 -8.07
CA ARG A 87 21.72 -19.07 -7.57
C ARG A 87 20.67 -17.96 -7.45
N LEU A 88 19.47 -18.15 -8.00
CA LEU A 88 18.40 -17.15 -8.00
C LEU A 88 17.37 -17.51 -6.92
N SER A 89 17.68 -17.19 -5.67
CA SER A 89 16.78 -17.37 -4.53
C SER A 89 16.20 -16.00 -4.13
N ALA A 90 15.14 -15.59 -4.81
CA ALA A 90 14.33 -14.45 -4.40
C ALA A 90 12.87 -14.92 -4.31
N TYR A 91 12.46 -15.40 -3.13
CA TYR A 91 11.16 -16.04 -2.93
C TYR A 91 10.01 -15.03 -2.74
N GLY A 92 9.94 -14.01 -3.60
CA GLY A 92 8.81 -13.10 -3.68
C GLY A 92 8.86 -11.95 -2.67
N PHE A 93 7.90 -11.91 -1.76
CA PHE A 93 7.68 -10.75 -0.90
C PHE A 93 7.55 -11.12 0.57
N LYS A 94 7.97 -10.17 1.41
CA LYS A 94 7.77 -10.17 2.85
C LYS A 94 7.33 -8.77 3.22
N CYS A 95 6.23 -8.66 3.96
CA CYS A 95 5.77 -7.36 4.44
C CYS A 95 5.31 -7.45 5.89
N LEU A 96 5.45 -6.34 6.60
CA LEU A 96 4.84 -6.11 7.90
C LEU A 96 3.51 -5.39 7.66
N VAL A 97 2.42 -5.97 8.16
CA VAL A 97 1.08 -5.37 8.13
C VAL A 97 0.71 -4.93 9.54
N VAL A 98 0.40 -3.64 9.71
CA VAL A 98 -0.08 -3.11 10.99
C VAL A 98 -1.51 -2.60 10.80
N GLY A 99 -2.45 -3.34 11.39
CA GLY A 99 -3.83 -2.92 11.55
C GLY A 99 -4.01 -2.15 12.86
N TYR A 100 -5.00 -1.26 12.88
CA TYR A 100 -5.46 -0.62 14.11
C TYR A 100 -6.91 -1.04 14.34
N GLU A 101 -7.24 -1.39 15.57
CA GLU A 101 -8.62 -1.66 15.93
C GLU A 101 -9.43 -0.37 15.84
N TRP A 102 -10.53 -0.41 15.08
CA TRP A 102 -11.48 0.69 15.08
C TRP A 102 -12.35 0.58 16.34
N PRO A 103 -12.48 1.63 17.16
CA PRO A 103 -13.29 1.55 18.36
C PRO A 103 -14.73 1.13 18.00
N PRO A 104 -15.35 0.22 18.77
CA PRO A 104 -16.70 -0.25 18.46
C PRO A 104 -17.67 0.93 18.41
N GLU A 105 -18.59 0.88 17.44
CA GLU A 105 -19.63 1.88 17.26
C GLU A 105 -20.43 2.04 18.56
N GLY A 106 -20.36 3.22 19.17
CA GLY A 106 -20.97 3.52 20.46
C GLY A 106 -20.07 4.28 21.44
N ASN A 107 -18.76 4.31 21.20
CA ASN A 107 -17.84 5.16 21.96
C ASN A 107 -17.63 6.49 21.22
N SER A 108 -18.03 7.61 21.82
CA SER A 108 -17.98 8.98 21.26
C SER A 108 -16.56 9.50 20.94
N ASN A 109 -15.55 8.64 21.10
CA ASN A 109 -14.13 8.89 20.84
C ASN A 109 -13.68 8.48 19.42
N LEU A 110 -14.60 8.16 18.51
CA LEU A 110 -14.31 7.79 17.11
C LEU A 110 -13.41 8.82 16.40
N ASN A 111 -13.64 10.10 16.70
CA ASN A 111 -12.89 11.20 16.11
C ASN A 111 -11.55 11.44 16.80
N THR A 112 -11.26 10.81 17.94
CA THR A 112 -10.05 11.09 18.72
C THR A 112 -8.80 10.59 17.98
N GLY A 113 -8.86 9.42 17.35
CA GLY A 113 -7.76 8.91 16.52
C GLY A 113 -7.46 9.79 15.31
N LEU A 114 -8.49 10.21 14.57
CA LEU A 114 -8.36 11.13 13.45
C LEU A 114 -7.87 12.51 13.87
N LYS A 115 -8.37 13.04 14.99
CA LYS A 115 -7.90 14.31 15.57
C LYS A 115 -6.43 14.25 16.01
N ASN A 116 -5.99 13.12 16.56
CA ASN A 116 -4.60 12.93 16.95
C ASN A 116 -3.70 12.86 15.70
N LEU A 117 -4.12 12.12 14.67
CA LEU A 117 -3.41 12.06 13.39
C LEU A 117 -3.34 13.43 12.72
N GLU A 118 -4.45 14.17 12.68
CA GLU A 118 -4.52 15.54 12.17
C GLU A 118 -3.56 16.47 12.93
N ALA A 119 -3.54 16.39 14.27
CA ALA A 119 -2.65 17.17 15.10
C ALA A 119 -1.17 16.85 14.84
N GLU A 120 -0.83 15.56 14.70
CA GLU A 120 0.54 15.11 14.42
C GLU A 120 0.99 15.54 13.01
N LEU A 121 0.14 15.41 12.00
CA LEU A 121 0.40 15.89 10.65
C LEU A 121 0.55 17.41 10.59
N ALA A 122 -0.33 18.16 11.27
CA ALA A 122 -0.24 19.62 11.35
C ALA A 122 1.04 20.07 12.04
N PHE A 123 1.43 19.38 13.12
CA PHE A 123 2.68 19.63 13.83
C PHE A 123 3.91 19.38 12.96
N LEU A 124 3.98 18.22 12.30
CA LEU A 124 5.09 17.87 11.41
C LEU A 124 5.18 18.84 10.23
N GLY A 125 4.05 19.18 9.61
CA GLY A 125 3.97 20.17 8.53
C GLY A 125 4.45 21.56 8.99
N GLY A 126 4.05 21.99 10.18
CA GLY A 126 4.50 23.24 10.80
C GLY A 126 6.01 23.24 11.08
N MET A 127 6.56 22.14 11.57
CA MET A 127 8.00 21.97 11.82
C MET A 127 8.82 22.03 10.52
N CYS A 128 8.33 21.40 9.46
CA CYS A 128 8.93 21.46 8.12
C CYS A 128 8.89 22.90 7.57
N ALA A 129 7.73 23.57 7.62
CA ALA A 129 7.58 24.94 7.17
C ALA A 129 8.48 25.93 7.95
N ALA A 130 8.53 25.79 9.28
CA ALA A 130 9.41 26.60 10.13
C ALA A 130 10.89 26.37 9.80
N SER A 131 11.27 25.14 9.47
CA SER A 131 12.64 24.81 9.05
C SER A 131 13.00 25.47 7.72
N LEU A 132 12.07 25.54 6.76
CA LEU A 132 12.26 26.26 5.49
C LEU A 132 12.37 27.79 5.67
N MET A 133 11.76 28.36 6.71
CA MET A 133 11.83 29.80 7.00
C MET A 133 13.12 30.22 7.74
N LYS A 134 14.00 29.28 8.10
CA LYS A 134 15.27 29.61 8.75
C LYS A 134 16.17 30.35 7.77
N LYS A 135 16.77 31.46 8.23
CA LYS A 135 17.67 32.30 7.43
C LYS A 135 18.94 31.57 7.00
N ASP A 136 19.31 30.52 7.72
CA ASP A 136 20.52 29.73 7.49
C ASP A 136 20.24 28.44 6.69
N LEU A 137 19.16 28.41 5.90
CA LEU A 137 18.82 27.27 5.07
C LEU A 137 19.89 27.12 3.96
N LEU A 138 20.76 26.12 4.11
CA LEU A 138 21.75 25.76 3.11
C LEU A 138 21.06 25.12 1.92
N LEU A 139 20.79 25.92 0.88
CA LEU A 139 20.30 25.41 -0.39
C LEU A 139 21.43 24.66 -1.12
N PRO A 140 21.13 23.59 -1.86
CA PRO A 140 22.11 22.91 -2.72
C PRO A 140 22.73 23.92 -3.68
N SER A 141 24.06 23.87 -3.85
CA SER A 141 24.75 24.69 -4.85
C SER A 141 24.27 24.31 -6.25
N THR A 142 23.80 25.30 -7.00
CA THR A 142 23.51 25.20 -8.45
C THR A 142 24.76 24.82 -9.24
#